data_AF-A0ABD1NM35-F1
#
_entry.id   AF-A0ABD1NM35-F1
#
_cell.length_a   1.000
_cell.length_b   1.000
_cell.length_c   1.000
_cell.angle_alpha   90.00
_cell.angle_beta   90.00
_cell.angle_gamma   90.00
#
_symmetry.space_group_name_H-M   'P 1'
#
loop_
_entity.id
_entity.type
_entity.pdbx_description
1 polymer ?
#
loop_
_entity_poly.entity_id
_entity_poly.type
_entity_poly.pdbx_seq_one_letter_code
_entity_poly.pdbx_strand_id
1 'polypeptide(L)'
;MQSQCPRLVVDDILPFPSKGQTGKDGWYPPGHGDVFPSSVNGGKLDALLSKFHTRTLSAVVDLKILNHLIQHKNEYCMEVIPKTLADVKGGTLVSYEGRVQACNSC
;
A
#
# COMPACT_ATOMS: atom_id res chain seq x y z
N MET A 1 7.94 -10.40 -2.85
CA MET A 1 7.49 -10.57 -1.46
C MET A 1 7.72 -9.22 -0.80
N GLN A 2 6.93 -8.87 0.22
CA GLN A 2 7.17 -7.65 1.01
C GLN A 2 8.54 -7.73 1.72
N SER A 3 9.19 -6.58 1.89
CA SER A 3 10.47 -6.44 2.61
C SER A 3 10.32 -6.74 4.11
N GLN A 4 11.45 -6.92 4.81
CA GLN A 4 11.51 -6.95 6.27
C GLN A 4 12.42 -5.83 6.78
N CYS A 5 11.95 -5.09 7.77
CA CYS A 5 12.70 -3.99 8.38
C CYS A 5 13.00 -4.31 9.85
N PRO A 6 14.18 -3.94 10.37
CA PRO A 6 14.50 -4.15 11.77
C PRO A 6 13.70 -3.20 12.63
N ARG A 7 13.17 -3.69 13.76
CA ARG A 7 12.56 -2.83 14.78
C ARG A 7 13.63 -1.94 15.41
N LEU A 8 13.25 -0.73 15.80
CA LEU A 8 14.10 0.20 16.52
C LEU A 8 13.76 0.18 18.00
N VAL A 9 14.79 0.26 18.85
CA VAL A 9 14.61 0.49 20.29
C VAL A 9 14.30 1.96 20.52
N VAL A 10 13.24 2.25 21.28
CA VAL A 10 12.76 3.62 21.50
C VAL A 10 13.83 4.50 22.17
N ASP A 11 14.55 3.95 23.15
CA ASP A 11 15.49 4.72 23.98
C ASP A 11 16.73 5.20 23.19
N ASP A 12 17.30 4.34 22.34
CA ASP A 12 18.59 4.59 21.70
C ASP A 12 18.49 4.73 20.17
N ILE A 13 17.32 4.50 19.58
CA ILE A 13 17.08 4.49 18.12
C ILE A 13 17.99 3.48 17.39
N LEU A 14 18.48 2.46 18.10
CA LEU A 14 19.31 1.40 17.53
C LEU A 14 18.45 0.23 17.03
N PRO A 15 18.87 -0.47 15.96
CA PRO A 15 18.20 -1.68 15.52
C PRO A 15 18.21 -2.74 16.62
N PHE A 16 17.04 -3.30 16.92
CA PHE A 16 16.87 -4.35 17.92
C PHE A 16 17.75 -5.58 17.65
N PRO A 17 17.94 -6.03 16.39
CA PRO A 17 18.87 -7.11 16.08
C PRO A 17 20.33 -6.83 16.46
N SER A 18 20.76 -5.56 16.48
CA SER A 18 22.12 -5.17 16.86
C SER A 18 22.41 -5.35 18.35
N LYS A 19 21.38 -5.51 19.20
CA LYS A 19 21.51 -5.81 20.63
C LYS A 19 21.53 -7.32 20.94
N GLY A 20 21.80 -8.16 19.94
CA GLY A 20 21.86 -9.62 20.08
C GLY A 20 20.49 -10.31 19.99
N GLN A 21 19.39 -9.56 19.81
CA GLN A 21 18.04 -10.11 19.61
C GLN A 21 17.73 -10.26 18.13
N THR A 22 18.38 -11.23 17.48
CA THR A 22 18.23 -11.54 16.04
C THR A 22 17.02 -12.42 15.70
N GLY A 23 16.21 -12.76 16.70
CA GLY A 23 14.97 -13.52 16.52
C GLY A 23 13.95 -12.79 15.64
N LYS A 24 12.87 -13.50 15.26
CA LYS A 24 11.80 -12.95 14.40
C LYS A 24 11.18 -11.68 14.97
N ASP A 25 11.16 -11.52 16.28
CA ASP A 25 10.58 -10.36 16.96
C ASP A 25 11.35 -9.06 16.68
N GLY A 26 12.63 -9.15 16.30
CA GLY A 26 13.44 -8.00 15.90
C GLY A 26 13.14 -7.44 14.51
N TRP A 27 12.22 -8.07 13.78
CA TRP A 27 11.85 -7.68 12.42
C TRP A 27 10.34 -7.43 12.32
N TYR A 28 9.95 -6.59 11.36
CA TYR A 28 8.56 -6.36 11.04
C TYR A 28 8.38 -6.07 9.53
N PRO A 29 7.23 -6.42 8.94
CA PRO A 29 6.91 -5.98 7.59
C PRO A 29 6.60 -4.47 7.60
N PRO A 30 7.18 -3.66 6.70
CA PRO A 30 7.04 -2.19 6.67
C PRO A 30 5.66 -1.67 6.23
N GLY A 31 4.58 -2.42 6.49
CA GLY A 31 3.22 -2.04 6.16
C GLY A 31 2.90 -2.07 4.66
N HIS A 32 1.63 -1.84 4.32
CA HIS A 32 1.13 -2.02 2.95
C HIS A 32 1.81 -1.11 1.90
N GLY A 33 2.40 0.02 2.32
CA GLY A 33 3.11 0.93 1.41
C GLY A 33 4.34 0.33 0.73
N ASP A 34 4.92 -0.74 1.30
CA ASP A 34 6.07 -1.44 0.71
C ASP A 34 5.72 -2.24 -0.55
N VAL A 35 4.44 -2.34 -0.92
CA VAL A 35 4.02 -3.01 -2.16
C VAL A 35 4.70 -2.44 -3.40
N PHE A 36 4.93 -1.12 -3.47
CA PHE A 36 5.59 -0.49 -4.62
C PHE A 36 7.09 -0.82 -4.68
N PRO A 37 7.91 -0.46 -3.67
CA PRO A 37 9.35 -0.73 -3.70
C PRO A 37 9.65 -2.23 -3.80
N SER A 38 8.89 -3.09 -3.11
CA SER A 38 9.09 -4.53 -3.18
C SER A 38 8.68 -5.15 -4.53
N SER A 39 7.72 -4.55 -5.24
CA SER A 39 7.33 -4.98 -6.59
C SER A 39 8.35 -4.59 -7.65
N VAL A 40 8.93 -3.39 -7.51
CA VAL A 40 10.03 -2.91 -8.37
C VAL A 40 11.27 -3.76 -8.14
N ASN A 41 11.75 -3.86 -6.88
CA ASN A 41 12.97 -4.59 -6.55
C ASN A 41 12.86 -6.09 -6.82
N GLY A 42 11.65 -6.65 -6.73
CA GLY A 42 11.39 -8.06 -6.99
C GLY A 42 11.18 -8.42 -8.46
N GLY A 43 11.27 -7.47 -9.41
CA GLY A 43 10.99 -7.68 -10.84
C GLY A 43 9.55 -8.08 -11.16
N LYS A 44 8.64 -7.97 -10.17
CA LYS A 44 7.23 -8.34 -10.33
C LYS A 44 6.47 -7.31 -11.13
N LEU A 45 6.86 -6.04 -11.03
CA LEU A 45 6.24 -4.97 -11.79
C LEU A 45 6.41 -5.23 -13.30
N ASP A 46 7.60 -5.58 -13.77
CA ASP A 46 7.86 -5.88 -15.19
C ASP A 46 7.13 -7.16 -15.65
N ALA A 47 7.11 -8.19 -14.79
CA ALA A 47 6.37 -9.42 -15.06
C ALA A 47 4.85 -9.19 -15.13
N LEU A 48 4.33 -8.22 -14.36
CA LEU A 48 2.94 -7.81 -14.40
C LEU A 48 2.66 -6.96 -15.63
N LEU A 49 3.47 -5.94 -15.93
CA LEU A 49 3.29 -5.09 -17.12
C LEU A 49 3.31 -5.89 -18.43
N SER A 50 4.18 -6.90 -18.54
CA SER A 50 4.19 -7.80 -19.70
C SER A 50 2.93 -8.67 -19.81
N LYS A 51 2.30 -9.04 -18.68
CA LYS A 51 1.09 -9.86 -18.64
C LYS A 51 -0.22 -9.07 -18.58
N PHE A 52 -0.21 -7.81 -18.15
CA PHE A 52 -1.39 -6.95 -18.08
C PHE A 52 -1.93 -6.61 -19.47
N HIS A 53 -1.08 -6.61 -20.51
CA HIS A 53 -1.54 -6.53 -21.89
C HIS A 53 -2.40 -7.73 -22.33
N THR A 54 -2.26 -8.90 -21.67
CA THR A 54 -2.87 -10.16 -22.12
C THR A 54 -3.83 -10.79 -21.10
N ARG A 55 -3.95 -10.24 -19.88
CA ARG A 55 -4.81 -10.79 -18.83
C ARG A 55 -5.63 -9.70 -18.15
N THR A 56 -6.93 -9.74 -18.34
CA THR A 56 -7.93 -9.29 -17.36
C THR A 56 -7.84 -10.24 -16.16
N LEU A 57 -7.04 -9.88 -15.15
CA LEU A 57 -6.83 -10.73 -13.98
C LEU A 57 -8.09 -10.81 -13.10
N SER A 58 -8.37 -12.04 -12.67
CA SER A 58 -9.45 -12.47 -11.77
C SER A 58 -9.32 -11.83 -10.38
N ALA A 59 -9.88 -10.64 -10.25
CA ALA A 59 -10.77 -10.25 -9.15
C ALA A 59 -12.15 -10.01 -9.79
N VAL A 60 -13.25 -9.86 -9.04
CA VAL A 60 -14.49 -9.38 -9.67
C VAL A 60 -14.24 -7.94 -10.11
N VAL A 61 -13.82 -7.76 -11.36
CA VAL A 61 -13.54 -6.45 -11.94
C VAL A 61 -14.87 -5.81 -12.24
N ASP A 62 -15.18 -4.71 -11.55
CA ASP A 62 -16.26 -3.85 -12.02
C ASP A 62 -15.80 -3.16 -13.31
N LEU A 63 -16.34 -3.65 -14.44
CA LEU A 63 -16.02 -3.14 -15.77
C LEU A 63 -16.39 -1.66 -15.92
N LYS A 64 -17.32 -1.13 -15.13
CA LYS A 64 -17.66 0.30 -15.16
C LYS A 64 -16.52 1.14 -14.58
N ILE A 65 -15.96 0.71 -13.45
CA ILE A 65 -14.80 1.38 -12.82
C ILE A 65 -13.58 1.26 -13.75
N LEU A 66 -13.35 0.07 -14.33
CA LEU A 66 -12.26 -0.13 -15.29
C LEU A 66 -12.41 0.78 -16.53
N ASN A 67 -13.59 0.83 -17.13
CA ASN A 67 -13.85 1.68 -18.29
C ASN A 67 -13.65 3.17 -17.94
N HIS A 68 -14.10 3.61 -16.76
CA HIS A 68 -13.89 4.98 -16.30
C HIS A 68 -12.40 5.30 -16.13
N LEU A 69 -11.60 4.39 -15.55
CA LEU A 69 -10.15 4.55 -15.43
C LEU A 69 -9.47 4.72 -16.80
N ILE A 70 -9.85 3.89 -17.78
CA ILE A 70 -9.29 3.93 -19.14
C ILE A 70 -9.69 5.21 -19.87
N GLN A 71 -10.98 5.58 -19.83
CA GLN A 71 -11.51 6.76 -20.53
C GLN A 71 -10.91 8.06 -20.02
N HIS A 72 -10.76 8.18 -18.70
CA HIS A 72 -10.25 9.40 -18.05
C HIS A 72 -8.74 9.38 -17.81
N LYS A 73 -8.04 8.29 -18.16
CA LYS A 73 -6.59 8.11 -17.95
C LYS A 73 -6.17 8.37 -16.49
N ASN A 74 -6.97 7.90 -15.54
CA ASN A 74 -6.67 8.04 -14.13
C ASN A 74 -5.54 7.08 -13.73
N GLU A 75 -4.44 7.60 -13.19
CA GLU A 75 -3.29 6.79 -12.75
C GLU A 75 -3.56 6.05 -11.43
N TYR A 76 -4.50 6.54 -10.64
CA TYR A 76 -4.86 5.97 -9.34
C TYR A 76 -6.36 6.16 -9.05
N CYS A 77 -6.98 5.14 -8.49
CA CYS A 77 -8.35 5.18 -7.98
C CYS A 77 -8.44 4.37 -6.69
N MET A 78 -9.13 4.92 -5.71
CA MET A 78 -9.41 4.28 -4.43
C MET A 78 -10.92 4.25 -4.25
N GLU A 79 -11.47 3.05 -4.08
CA GLU A 79 -12.87 2.87 -3.71
C GLU A 79 -13.08 3.28 -2.26
N VAL A 80 -14.13 4.06 -2.01
CA VAL A 80 -14.51 4.53 -0.66
C VAL A 80 -15.98 4.21 -0.42
N ILE A 81 -16.30 3.92 0.84
CA ILE A 81 -17.67 3.68 1.29
C ILE A 81 -18.10 4.77 2.29
N PRO A 82 -19.40 5.15 2.32
CA PRO A 82 -19.90 6.03 3.37
C PRO A 82 -19.63 5.45 4.76
N LYS A 83 -19.09 6.28 5.67
CA LYS A 83 -18.78 5.86 7.03
C LYS A 83 -20.06 5.58 7.82
N THR A 84 -20.08 4.46 8.51
CA THR A 84 -21.07 4.12 9.53
C THR A 84 -20.56 4.46 10.92
N LEU A 85 -21.41 4.34 11.95
CA LEU A 85 -21.00 4.49 13.35
C LEU A 85 -19.94 3.46 13.79
N ALA A 86 -19.72 2.39 13.04
CA ALA A 86 -18.64 1.44 13.30
C ALA A 86 -17.28 1.92 12.78
N ASP A 87 -17.26 2.87 11.83
CA ASP A 87 -16.06 3.33 11.12
C ASP A 87 -15.41 4.54 11.80
N VAL A 88 -15.36 4.51 13.14
CA VAL A 88 -14.81 5.61 13.98
C VAL A 88 -13.28 5.65 13.92
N LYS A 89 -12.63 4.56 13.50
CA LYS A 89 -11.18 4.43 13.34
C LYS A 89 -10.86 4.04 11.91
N GLY A 90 -10.16 4.92 11.19
CA GLY A 90 -9.75 4.68 9.81
C GLY A 90 -9.37 5.97 9.09
N GLY A 91 -8.77 5.82 7.92
CA GLY A 91 -8.45 6.96 7.07
C GLY A 91 -9.69 7.64 6.49
N THR A 92 -9.58 8.93 6.18
CA THR A 92 -10.56 9.70 5.43
C THR A 92 -9.89 10.38 4.25
N LEU A 93 -10.63 10.65 3.18
CA LEU A 93 -10.11 11.48 2.09
C LEU A 93 -10.28 12.95 2.45
N VAL A 94 -9.21 13.72 2.28
CA VAL A 94 -9.19 15.18 2.42
C VAL A 94 -8.63 15.83 1.17
N SER A 95 -9.06 17.06 0.90
CA SER A 95 -8.44 17.90 -0.13
C SER A 95 -7.42 18.81 0.54
N TYR A 96 -6.16 18.66 0.15
CA TYR A 96 -5.04 19.45 0.67
C TYR A 96 -4.16 19.90 -0.50
N GLU A 97 -3.90 21.21 -0.60
CA GLU A 97 -3.11 21.82 -1.68
C GLU A 97 -3.59 21.44 -3.10
N GLY A 98 -4.91 21.36 -3.29
CA GLY A 98 -5.51 21.01 -4.58
C GLY A 98 -5.35 19.53 -4.95
N ARG A 99 -4.90 18.68 -4.03
CA ARG A 99 -4.77 17.23 -4.22
C ARG A 99 -5.61 16.48 -3.19
N VAL A 100 -6.19 15.36 -3.61
CA VAL A 100 -6.87 14.45 -2.68
C VAL A 100 -5.84 13.55 -2.02
N GLN A 101 -5.87 13.45 -0.69
CA GLN A 101 -4.93 12.67 0.11
C GLN A 101 -5.68 11.86 1.17
N ALA A 102 -5.15 10.69 1.52
CA ALA A 102 -5.66 9.90 2.65
C ALA A 102 -5.09 10.46 3.96
N CYS A 103 -5.97 10.89 4.87
CA CYS A 103 -5.64 11.37 6.20
C CYS A 103 -6.09 10.35 7.26
N ASN A 104 -5.16 9.90 8.10
CA ASN A 104 -5.47 8.97 9.19
C ASN A 104 -5.68 9.67 10.55
N SER A 105 -5.50 10.99 10.60
CA SER A 105 -5.50 11.81 11.81
C SER A 105 -6.25 13.14 11.59
N CYS A 106 -7.39 13.02 10.93
CA CYS A 106 -8.42 14.03 10.81
C CYS A 106 -9.60 13.51 11.65
#